data_AF-A0A804UEA0-F1
#
_entry.id   AF-A0A804UEA0-F1
#
_cell.length_a   1.000
_cell.length_b   1.000
_cell.length_c   1.000
_cell.angle_alpha   90.00
_cell.angle_beta   90.00
_cell.angle_gamma   90.00
#
_symmetry.space_group_name_H-M   'P 1'
#
loop_
_entity.id
_entity.type
_entity.pdbx_description
1 polymer ?
#
loop_
_entity_poly.entity_id
_entity_poly.type
_entity_poly.pdbx_seq_one_letter_code
_entity_poly.pdbx_strand_id
1 'polypeptide(L)'
;MAPPARSPTAGPRRRALVVLALALLLLLPLLLLLHLISSPSPRHLPAPRTPSQSQACDYSAGEWVRDPFAGSSLRYDHTCKEIFKGWNCIANGKGNARDLLSWRWTPAGPGCELPRLDPRRFLERHRDTSIGFVGDSLNRNMFASLVCMLRGVNGEVRKWRPAGADRGFTFLRYNLTVAYHRTNLLVRYGRWSRNPNGGPLESLGYKQGYRVDVDIPDQTWVEVVGTLKI
;
A
#
# COMPACT_ATOMS: atom_id res chain seq x y z
N MET A 1 35.98 -35.06 80.24
CA MET A 1 34.98 -35.88 79.52
C MET A 1 34.62 -35.14 78.22
N ALA A 2 34.73 -35.88 77.11
CA ALA A 2 34.55 -35.61 75.66
C ALA A 2 34.22 -34.19 75.11
N PRO A 3 34.84 -33.80 73.97
CA PRO A 3 34.51 -32.56 73.24
C PRO A 3 33.21 -32.69 72.43
N PRO A 4 32.55 -31.57 72.05
CA PRO A 4 31.26 -31.59 71.39
C PRO A 4 31.33 -32.11 69.96
N ALA A 5 30.32 -32.89 69.57
CA ALA A 5 30.17 -33.50 68.26
C ALA A 5 29.95 -32.46 67.15
N ARG A 6 30.61 -32.66 65.99
CA ARG A 6 30.42 -31.85 64.78
C ARG A 6 29.02 -32.07 64.20
N SER A 7 28.36 -30.96 63.84
CA SER A 7 27.07 -30.93 63.15
C SER A 7 27.10 -31.61 61.76
N PRO A 8 26.03 -32.29 61.34
CA PRO A 8 25.98 -32.99 60.06
C PRO A 8 26.00 -32.00 58.88
N THR A 9 26.94 -32.20 57.95
CA THR A 9 27.01 -31.44 56.69
C THR A 9 25.82 -31.76 55.80
N ALA A 10 25.09 -30.74 55.36
CA ALA A 10 23.93 -30.89 54.48
C ALA A 10 24.26 -31.63 53.17
N GLY A 11 23.54 -32.72 52.90
CA GLY A 11 23.79 -33.62 51.77
C GLY A 11 23.55 -33.00 50.38
N PRO A 12 24.12 -33.59 49.32
CA PRO A 12 24.14 -33.03 47.95
C PRO A 12 22.75 -32.78 47.37
N ARG A 13 21.74 -33.58 47.74
CA ARG A 13 20.34 -33.39 47.32
C ARG A 13 19.72 -32.11 47.90
N ARG A 14 20.04 -31.73 49.15
CA ARG A 14 19.56 -30.47 49.74
C ARG A 14 20.21 -29.27 49.07
N ARG A 15 21.50 -29.36 48.74
CA ARG A 15 22.21 -28.29 48.00
C ARG A 15 21.63 -28.12 46.59
N ALA A 16 21.35 -29.21 45.88
CA ALA A 16 20.73 -29.15 44.57
C ALA A 16 19.33 -28.52 44.60
N LEU A 17 18.50 -28.87 45.59
CA LEU A 17 17.17 -28.26 45.77
C LEU A 17 17.26 -26.76 46.08
N VAL A 18 18.23 -26.34 46.89
CA VAL A 18 18.46 -24.92 47.18
C VAL A 18 18.91 -24.16 45.93
N VAL A 19 19.81 -24.71 45.14
CA VAL A 19 20.26 -24.09 43.87
C VAL A 19 19.10 -23.99 42.87
N LEU A 20 18.26 -25.02 42.75
CA LEU A 20 17.11 -25.01 41.86
C LEU A 20 16.07 -23.96 42.30
N ALA A 21 15.83 -23.85 43.61
CA ALA A 21 14.92 -22.86 44.17
C ALA A 21 15.42 -21.42 43.95
N LEU A 22 16.72 -21.17 44.15
CA LEU A 22 17.34 -19.87 43.87
C LEU A 22 17.29 -19.51 42.38
N ALA A 23 17.51 -20.50 41.49
CA ALA A 23 17.39 -20.29 40.05
C ALA A 23 15.95 -19.91 39.65
N LEU A 24 14.93 -20.60 40.19
CA LEU A 24 13.52 -20.25 39.94
C LEU A 24 13.16 -18.86 40.47
N LEU A 25 13.65 -18.49 41.66
CA LEU A 25 13.44 -17.18 42.28
C LEU A 25 14.02 -16.03 41.45
N LEU A 26 15.09 -16.28 40.67
CA LEU A 26 15.69 -15.28 39.79
C LEU A 26 15.07 -15.29 38.37
N LEU A 27 14.65 -16.45 37.87
CA LEU A 27 14.07 -16.61 36.53
C LEU A 27 12.64 -16.05 36.44
N LEU A 28 11.80 -16.25 37.46
CA LEU A 28 10.43 -15.73 37.46
C LEU A 28 10.33 -14.20 37.31
N PRO A 29 11.04 -13.37 38.10
CA PRO A 29 10.97 -11.92 37.95
C PRO A 29 11.61 -11.43 36.64
N LEU A 30 12.62 -12.13 36.12
CA LEU A 30 13.21 -11.82 34.82
C LEU A 30 12.21 -12.06 33.68
N LEU A 31 11.49 -13.18 33.72
CA LEU A 31 10.42 -13.48 32.76
C LEU A 31 9.26 -12.49 32.86
N LEU A 32 8.89 -12.08 34.08
CA LEU A 32 7.86 -11.06 34.31
C LEU A 32 8.31 -9.69 33.76
N LEU A 33 9.57 -9.31 33.97
CA LEU A 33 10.15 -8.07 33.45
C LEU A 33 10.19 -8.07 31.92
N LEU A 34 10.59 -9.18 31.30
CA LEU A 34 10.52 -9.37 29.85
C LEU A 34 9.08 -9.24 29.33
N HIS A 35 8.10 -9.79 30.05
CA HIS A 35 6.70 -9.66 29.66
C HIS A 35 6.17 -8.23 29.77
N LEU A 36 6.62 -7.47 30.78
CA LEU A 36 6.31 -6.05 30.97
C LEU A 36 6.96 -5.17 29.89
N ILE A 37 8.20 -5.46 29.49
CA ILE A 37 8.93 -4.73 28.43
C ILE A 37 8.36 -5.06 27.04
N SER A 38 7.96 -6.31 26.79
CA SER A 38 7.33 -6.74 25.54
C SER A 38 5.84 -6.40 25.48
N SER A 39 5.23 -5.96 26.57
CA SER A 39 3.84 -5.49 26.55
C SER A 39 3.79 -4.16 25.81
N PRO A 40 3.01 -4.04 24.72
CA PRO A 40 2.83 -2.77 24.05
C PRO A 40 2.22 -1.77 25.04
N SER A 41 2.84 -0.59 25.14
CA SER A 41 2.42 0.53 25.99
C SER A 41 0.89 0.68 26.05
N PRO A 42 0.27 0.92 27.24
CA PRO A 42 -1.15 1.16 27.33
C PRO A 42 -1.45 2.43 26.53
N ARG A 43 -2.02 2.24 25.33
CA ARG A 43 -2.54 3.33 24.52
C ARG A 43 -3.47 4.15 25.40
N HIS A 44 -3.25 5.47 25.40
CA HIS A 44 -4.08 6.47 26.06
C HIS A 44 -5.54 6.01 26.18
N LEU A 45 -6.03 5.87 27.41
CA LEU A 45 -7.45 5.68 27.69
C LEU A 45 -8.21 6.78 26.92
N PRO A 46 -9.12 6.45 26.00
CA PRO A 46 -9.97 7.46 25.40
C PRO A 46 -10.84 8.05 26.51
N ALA A 47 -10.89 9.37 26.60
CA ALA A 47 -11.89 10.07 27.39
C ALA A 47 -13.30 9.52 27.09
N PRO A 48 -14.26 9.58 28.05
CA PRO A 48 -15.60 9.03 27.86
C PRO A 48 -16.23 9.67 26.61
N ARG A 49 -16.43 8.85 25.56
CA ARG A 49 -16.99 9.32 24.29
C ARG A 49 -18.50 9.44 24.46
N THR A 50 -19.01 10.65 24.33
CA THR A 50 -20.44 10.92 24.11
C THR A 50 -20.94 10.13 22.88
N PRO A 51 -22.12 9.53 22.93
CA PRO A 51 -22.63 8.69 21.85
C PRO A 51 -23.28 9.57 20.76
N SER A 52 -22.64 9.67 19.58
CA SER A 52 -23.27 9.70 18.24
C SER A 52 -22.41 10.39 17.17
N GLN A 53 -21.39 9.70 16.65
CA GLN A 53 -20.95 9.84 15.25
C GLN A 53 -20.45 8.45 14.86
N SER A 54 -21.06 7.82 13.85
CA SER A 54 -20.45 6.64 13.22
C SER A 54 -19.06 7.06 12.76
N GLN A 55 -18.00 6.57 13.43
CA GLN A 55 -16.64 6.91 13.05
C GLN A 55 -16.45 6.52 11.59
N ALA A 56 -16.06 7.49 10.75
CA ALA A 56 -15.74 7.22 9.36
C ALA A 56 -14.67 6.13 9.31
N CYS A 57 -14.82 5.17 8.39
CA CYS A 57 -13.87 4.08 8.25
C CYS A 57 -12.50 4.59 7.78
N ASP A 58 -11.45 4.27 8.54
CA ASP A 58 -10.08 4.46 8.11
C ASP A 58 -9.66 3.29 7.21
N TYR A 59 -9.78 3.47 5.90
CA TYR A 59 -9.41 2.44 4.91
C TYR A 59 -7.90 2.24 4.79
N SER A 60 -7.07 3.09 5.39
CA SER A 60 -5.61 2.95 5.41
C SER A 60 -5.11 2.03 6.53
N ALA A 61 -5.94 1.80 7.56
CA ALA A 61 -5.66 0.88 8.66
C ALA A 61 -6.40 -0.44 8.47
N GLY A 62 -5.69 -1.57 8.61
CA GLY A 62 -6.26 -2.89 8.36
C GLY A 62 -5.20 -3.97 8.24
N GLU A 63 -5.60 -5.09 7.66
CA GLU A 63 -4.73 -6.24 7.44
C GLU A 63 -5.01 -6.93 6.11
N TRP A 64 -3.98 -7.62 5.61
CA TRP A 64 -4.12 -8.53 4.47
C TRP A 64 -4.63 -9.88 4.98
N VAL A 65 -5.78 -10.31 4.48
CA VAL A 65 -6.34 -11.63 4.79
C VAL A 65 -6.44 -12.47 3.51
N ARG A 66 -6.41 -13.80 3.69
CA ARG A 66 -6.68 -14.70 2.58
C ARG A 66 -8.16 -14.67 2.22
N ASP A 67 -8.40 -14.59 0.93
CA ASP A 67 -9.69 -14.51 0.32
C ASP A 67 -10.10 -15.91 -0.18
N PRO A 68 -11.08 -16.56 0.48
CA PRO A 68 -11.50 -17.91 0.10
C PRO A 68 -12.16 -17.97 -1.28
N PHE A 69 -12.58 -16.83 -1.86
CA PHE A 69 -13.25 -16.75 -3.16
C PHE A 69 -12.34 -16.28 -4.30
N ALA A 70 -11.04 -16.09 -4.04
CA ALA A 70 -10.13 -15.52 -5.04
C ALA A 70 -10.00 -16.37 -6.31
N GLY A 71 -10.15 -17.69 -6.20
CA GLY A 71 -10.04 -18.61 -7.34
C GLY A 71 -11.20 -18.54 -8.34
N SER A 72 -12.41 -18.18 -7.91
CA SER A 72 -13.61 -18.07 -8.76
C SER A 72 -13.90 -16.65 -9.24
N SER A 73 -13.17 -15.65 -8.73
CA SER A 73 -13.43 -14.23 -8.95
C SER A 73 -12.12 -13.46 -9.18
N LEU A 74 -11.24 -14.00 -10.03
CA LEU A 74 -10.06 -13.26 -10.48
C LEU A 74 -10.54 -11.97 -11.15
N ARG A 75 -10.17 -10.83 -10.54
CA ARG A 75 -10.65 -9.49 -10.92
C ARG A 75 -10.33 -9.16 -12.38
N TYR A 76 -9.23 -9.69 -12.88
CA TYR A 76 -8.86 -9.68 -14.29
C TYR A 76 -7.89 -10.83 -14.59
N ASP A 77 -7.91 -11.31 -15.82
CA ASP A 77 -7.06 -12.40 -16.28
C ASP A 77 -5.69 -11.90 -16.78
N HIS A 78 -4.68 -12.77 -16.70
CA HIS A 78 -3.32 -12.55 -17.22
C HIS A 78 -3.30 -12.29 -18.75
N THR A 79 -4.39 -12.57 -19.45
CA THR A 79 -4.55 -12.28 -20.89
C THR A 79 -4.80 -10.80 -21.22
N CYS A 80 -5.03 -9.95 -20.21
CA CYS A 80 -5.24 -8.52 -20.44
C CYS A 80 -4.00 -7.84 -21.03
N LYS A 81 -4.11 -7.34 -22.27
CA LYS A 81 -3.01 -6.73 -23.04
C LYS A 81 -2.45 -5.42 -22.46
N GLU A 82 -3.09 -4.84 -21.44
CA GLU A 82 -2.58 -3.63 -20.77
C GLU A 82 -1.55 -3.93 -19.68
N ILE A 83 -1.52 -5.18 -19.19
CA ILE A 83 -0.45 -5.65 -18.33
C ILE A 83 0.85 -5.63 -19.14
N PHE A 84 1.86 -4.93 -18.64
CA PHE A 84 3.17 -4.92 -19.29
C PHE A 84 3.76 -6.33 -19.30
N LYS A 85 4.26 -6.79 -20.46
CA LYS A 85 4.75 -8.18 -20.62
C LYS A 85 5.76 -8.59 -19.55
N GLY A 86 6.73 -7.72 -19.23
CA GLY A 86 7.72 -7.99 -18.19
C GLY A 86 7.17 -8.09 -16.76
N TRP A 87 5.96 -7.58 -16.52
CA TRP A 87 5.30 -7.59 -15.19
C TRP A 87 4.13 -8.57 -15.11
N ASN A 88 3.87 -9.33 -16.18
CA ASN A 88 2.83 -10.33 -16.19
C ASN A 88 3.30 -11.63 -15.51
N CYS A 89 3.28 -11.65 -14.18
CA CYS A 89 3.83 -12.75 -13.39
C CYS A 89 3.21 -14.11 -13.72
N ILE A 90 1.90 -14.18 -13.97
CA ILE A 90 1.22 -15.44 -14.33
C ILE A 90 1.67 -15.90 -15.71
N ALA A 91 1.66 -15.02 -16.72
CA ALA A 91 2.09 -15.37 -18.08
C ALA A 91 3.59 -15.74 -18.13
N ASN A 92 4.40 -15.15 -17.26
CA ASN A 92 5.84 -15.42 -17.16
C ASN A 92 6.16 -16.63 -16.26
N GLY A 93 5.16 -17.39 -15.80
CA GLY A 93 5.38 -18.65 -15.08
C GLY A 93 5.88 -18.51 -13.64
N LYS A 94 5.69 -17.36 -12.98
CA LYS A 94 6.07 -17.21 -11.56
C LYS A 94 5.24 -18.16 -10.69
N GLY A 95 5.90 -19.08 -9.99
CA GLY A 95 5.26 -20.18 -9.26
C GLY A 95 4.15 -19.77 -8.28
N ASN A 96 4.36 -18.72 -7.48
CA ASN A 96 3.38 -18.24 -6.50
C ASN A 96 2.48 -17.10 -7.03
N ALA A 97 2.44 -16.83 -8.33
CA ALA A 97 1.71 -15.67 -8.88
C ALA A 97 0.20 -15.75 -8.63
N ARG A 98 -0.39 -16.94 -8.69
CA ARG A 98 -1.82 -17.15 -8.41
C ARG A 98 -2.15 -16.98 -6.93
N ASP A 99 -1.26 -17.42 -6.06
CA ASP A 99 -1.44 -17.28 -4.60
C ASP A 99 -1.43 -15.82 -4.17
N LEU A 100 -0.66 -14.96 -4.84
CA LEU A 100 -0.66 -13.51 -4.57
C LEU A 100 -2.04 -12.88 -4.83
N LEU A 101 -2.83 -13.41 -5.77
CA LEU A 101 -4.18 -12.93 -6.05
C LEU A 101 -5.20 -13.40 -5.00
N SER A 102 -4.81 -14.30 -4.10
CA SER A 102 -5.65 -14.77 -2.98
C SER A 102 -5.67 -13.83 -1.78
N TRP A 103 -5.00 -12.68 -1.84
CA TRP A 103 -4.99 -11.72 -0.75
C TRP A 103 -5.97 -10.57 -0.99
N ARG A 104 -6.67 -10.17 0.07
CA ARG A 104 -7.51 -8.97 0.10
C ARG A 104 -7.20 -8.11 1.32
N TRP A 105 -7.29 -6.80 1.13
CA TRP A 105 -7.20 -5.84 2.22
C TRP A 105 -8.53 -5.76 2.96
N THR A 106 -8.50 -5.89 4.28
CA THR A 106 -9.66 -5.75 5.16
C THR A 106 -9.41 -4.58 6.12
N PRO A 107 -10.18 -3.48 6.03
CA PRO A 107 -10.02 -2.36 6.94
C PRO A 107 -10.33 -2.73 8.38
N ALA A 108 -9.67 -2.06 9.31
CA ALA A 108 -9.97 -2.17 10.73
C ALA A 108 -11.25 -1.38 11.05
N GLY A 109 -12.10 -1.94 11.92
CA GLY A 109 -13.26 -1.25 12.48
C GLY A 109 -14.59 -1.96 12.22
N PRO A 110 -15.53 -1.90 13.18
CA PRO A 110 -16.83 -2.53 13.04
C PRO A 110 -17.63 -1.88 11.90
N GLY A 111 -18.10 -2.70 10.95
CA GLY A 111 -18.85 -2.23 9.78
C GLY A 111 -18.01 -1.64 8.65
N CYS A 112 -16.67 -1.66 8.75
CA CYS A 112 -15.77 -1.12 7.73
C CYS A 112 -15.38 -2.16 6.67
N GLU A 113 -16.37 -2.77 6.03
CA GLU A 113 -16.13 -3.76 4.97
C GLU A 113 -15.83 -3.08 3.63
N LEU A 114 -14.78 -3.54 2.93
CA LEU A 114 -14.53 -3.18 1.53
C LEU A 114 -15.22 -4.20 0.61
N PRO A 115 -16.30 -3.82 -0.09
CA PRO A 115 -16.94 -4.72 -1.04
C PRO A 115 -16.00 -4.99 -2.22
N ARG A 116 -16.18 -6.14 -2.86
CA ARG A 116 -15.51 -6.41 -4.14
C ARG A 116 -15.95 -5.39 -5.18
N LEU A 117 -15.02 -5.02 -6.05
CA LEU A 117 -15.35 -4.28 -7.26
C LEU A 117 -16.25 -5.15 -8.14
N ASP A 118 -17.49 -4.71 -8.32
CA ASP A 118 -18.36 -5.16 -9.39
C ASP A 118 -18.11 -4.25 -10.60
N PRO A 119 -17.51 -4.77 -11.70
CA PRO A 119 -17.16 -3.93 -12.83
C PRO A 119 -18.39 -3.37 -13.55
N ARG A 120 -19.52 -4.09 -13.58
CA ARG A 120 -20.77 -3.58 -14.17
C ARG A 120 -21.30 -2.41 -13.34
N ARG A 121 -21.39 -2.59 -12.02
CA ARG A 121 -21.87 -1.54 -11.12
C ARG A 121 -20.95 -0.33 -11.12
N PHE A 122 -19.64 -0.53 -11.24
CA PHE A 122 -18.68 0.55 -11.40
C PHE A 122 -18.93 1.34 -12.68
N LEU A 123 -19.10 0.66 -13.82
CA LEU A 123 -19.36 1.28 -15.12
C LEU A 123 -20.67 2.08 -15.11
N GLU A 124 -21.75 1.54 -14.53
CA GLU A 124 -23.02 2.27 -14.42
C GLU A 124 -22.92 3.50 -13.52
N ARG A 125 -22.19 3.40 -12.39
CA ARG A 125 -22.02 4.51 -11.45
C ARG A 125 -21.26 5.69 -12.06
N HIS A 126 -20.29 5.40 -12.93
CA HIS A 126 -19.43 6.40 -13.57
C HIS A 126 -19.82 6.63 -15.04
N ARG A 127 -21.11 6.48 -15.35
CA ARG A 127 -21.63 6.79 -16.68
C ARG A 127 -21.46 8.27 -16.99
N ASP A 128 -21.12 8.58 -18.23
CA ASP A 128 -20.95 9.96 -18.74
C ASP A 128 -19.87 10.77 -18.01
N THR A 129 -18.85 10.10 -17.44
CA THR A 129 -17.72 10.77 -16.78
C THR A 129 -16.37 10.39 -17.37
N SER A 130 -15.33 11.08 -16.91
CA SER A 130 -13.93 10.77 -17.19
C SER A 130 -13.18 10.50 -15.89
N ILE A 131 -12.28 9.51 -15.89
CA ILE A 131 -11.38 9.20 -14.77
C ILE A 131 -9.94 9.30 -15.27
N GLY A 132 -9.15 10.18 -14.68
CA GLY A 132 -7.73 10.37 -15.01
C GLY A 132 -6.79 9.80 -13.96
N PHE A 133 -5.79 9.05 -14.42
CA PHE A 133 -4.61 8.69 -13.64
C PHE A 133 -3.45 9.59 -14.09
N VAL A 134 -2.99 10.47 -13.21
CA VAL A 134 -1.87 11.38 -13.48
C VAL A 134 -0.71 10.99 -12.57
N GLY A 135 0.45 10.72 -13.14
CA GLY A 135 1.64 10.43 -12.35
C GLY A 135 2.64 9.52 -13.05
N ASP A 136 3.26 8.64 -12.27
CA ASP A 136 4.41 7.85 -12.71
C ASP A 136 4.01 6.41 -13.15
N SER A 137 5.01 5.53 -13.16
CA SER A 137 4.82 4.11 -13.52
C SER A 137 3.89 3.36 -12.56
N LEU A 138 3.73 3.78 -11.30
CA LEU A 138 2.79 3.19 -10.35
C LEU A 138 1.35 3.58 -10.71
N ASN A 139 1.11 4.84 -11.08
CA ASN A 139 -0.20 5.27 -11.58
C ASN A 139 -0.57 4.53 -12.87
N ARG A 140 0.41 4.25 -13.75
CA ARG A 140 0.20 3.38 -14.92
C ARG A 140 -0.27 1.98 -14.53
N ASN A 141 0.25 1.43 -13.43
CA ASN A 141 -0.17 0.11 -12.93
C ASN A 141 -1.59 0.14 -12.38
N MET A 142 -1.96 1.19 -11.63
CA MET A 142 -3.33 1.38 -11.15
C MET A 142 -4.33 1.52 -12.32
N PHE A 143 -3.99 2.34 -13.31
CA PHE A 143 -4.76 2.49 -14.54
C PHE A 143 -4.96 1.15 -15.26
N ALA A 144 -3.88 0.40 -15.48
CA ALA A 144 -3.94 -0.90 -16.16
C ALA A 144 -4.80 -1.90 -15.38
N SER A 145 -4.65 -1.95 -14.05
CA SER A 145 -5.46 -2.79 -13.17
C SER A 145 -6.96 -2.49 -13.32
N LEU A 146 -7.35 -1.21 -13.21
CA LEU A 146 -8.75 -0.80 -13.35
C LEU A 146 -9.30 -1.15 -14.73
N VAL A 147 -8.61 -0.76 -15.81
CA VAL A 147 -9.05 -1.05 -17.18
C VAL A 147 -9.22 -2.55 -17.40
N CYS A 148 -8.27 -3.38 -16.94
CA CYS A 148 -8.37 -4.83 -17.08
C CYS A 148 -9.57 -5.41 -16.32
N MET A 149 -9.90 -4.90 -15.13
CA MET A 149 -11.09 -5.31 -14.38
C MET A 149 -12.40 -4.96 -15.13
N LEU A 150 -12.48 -3.75 -15.68
CA LEU A 150 -13.68 -3.27 -16.35
C LEU A 150 -13.92 -3.95 -17.71
N ARG A 151 -12.85 -4.30 -18.43
CA ARG A 151 -12.94 -4.96 -19.75
C ARG A 151 -13.60 -6.35 -19.69
N GLY A 152 -13.65 -6.99 -18.53
CA GLY A 152 -14.32 -8.29 -18.37
C GLY A 152 -15.84 -8.26 -18.60
N VAL A 153 -16.47 -7.08 -18.56
CA VAL A 153 -17.94 -6.94 -18.60
C VAL A 153 -18.47 -6.42 -19.94
N ASN A 154 -17.64 -5.80 -20.78
CA ASN A 154 -18.09 -5.16 -22.02
C ASN A 154 -17.12 -5.43 -23.19
N GLY A 155 -17.67 -5.85 -24.34
CA GLY A 155 -16.91 -6.03 -25.58
C GLY A 155 -16.64 -4.72 -26.33
N GLU A 156 -17.45 -3.68 -26.13
CA GLU A 156 -17.33 -2.40 -26.85
C GLU A 156 -16.46 -1.41 -26.09
N VAL A 157 -15.15 -1.58 -26.24
CA VAL A 157 -14.15 -0.71 -25.61
C VAL A 157 -13.23 -0.13 -26.69
N ARG A 158 -13.24 1.20 -26.84
CA ARG A 158 -12.34 1.91 -27.74
C ARG A 158 -11.04 2.24 -27.03
N LYS A 159 -9.93 1.66 -27.48
CA LYS A 159 -8.58 2.07 -27.07
C LYS A 159 -8.12 3.23 -27.95
N TRP A 160 -7.71 4.34 -27.34
CA TRP A 160 -7.21 5.51 -28.07
C TRP A 160 -6.32 6.38 -27.16
N ARG A 161 -5.82 7.50 -27.68
CA ARG A 161 -5.10 8.51 -26.90
C ARG A 161 -5.97 9.76 -26.83
N PRO A 162 -6.68 9.99 -25.71
CA PRO A 162 -7.31 11.28 -25.45
C PRO A 162 -6.30 12.40 -25.59
N ALA A 163 -6.75 13.58 -26.02
CA ALA A 163 -5.87 14.72 -26.23
C ALA A 163 -5.02 14.99 -24.98
N GLY A 164 -3.71 15.03 -25.18
CA GLY A 164 -2.69 15.20 -24.14
C GLY A 164 -2.36 13.95 -23.31
N ALA A 165 -3.23 12.92 -23.24
CA ALA A 165 -2.98 11.72 -22.44
C ALA A 165 -2.17 10.64 -23.18
N ASP A 166 -1.29 9.92 -22.47
CA ASP A 166 -0.50 8.83 -23.03
C ASP A 166 -1.33 7.64 -23.50
N ARG A 167 -2.39 7.33 -22.75
CA ARG A 167 -3.26 6.14 -22.95
C ARG A 167 -4.68 6.44 -22.49
N GLY A 168 -5.67 5.91 -23.20
CA GLY A 168 -7.06 5.95 -22.74
C GLY A 168 -7.94 4.84 -23.32
N PHE A 169 -9.03 4.57 -22.59
CA PHE A 169 -10.08 3.64 -22.98
C PHE A 169 -11.43 4.30 -22.78
N THR A 170 -12.29 4.24 -23.78
CA THR A 170 -13.69 4.62 -23.65
C THR A 170 -14.57 3.38 -23.69
N PHE A 171 -15.33 3.15 -22.62
CA PHE A 171 -16.33 2.10 -22.52
C PHE A 171 -17.63 2.62 -23.14
N LEU A 172 -17.81 2.36 -24.44
CA LEU A 172 -18.75 3.10 -25.29
C LEU A 172 -20.18 3.10 -24.76
N ARG A 173 -20.70 1.95 -24.34
CA ARG A 173 -22.04 1.79 -23.74
C ARG A 173 -22.30 2.68 -22.52
N TYR A 174 -21.25 3.01 -21.77
CA TYR A 174 -21.34 3.78 -20.53
C TYR A 174 -20.85 5.22 -20.71
N ASN A 175 -20.31 5.54 -21.89
CA ASN A 175 -19.64 6.81 -22.15
C ASN A 175 -18.62 7.19 -21.04
N LEU A 176 -17.98 6.18 -20.44
CA LEU A 176 -16.93 6.36 -19.44
C LEU A 176 -15.58 6.35 -20.15
N THR A 177 -14.79 7.40 -19.96
CA THR A 177 -13.38 7.43 -20.39
C THR A 177 -12.45 7.25 -19.19
N VAL A 178 -11.54 6.29 -19.26
CA VAL A 178 -10.45 6.14 -18.29
C VAL A 178 -9.14 6.43 -19.01
N ALA A 179 -8.35 7.38 -18.52
CA ALA A 179 -7.12 7.85 -19.15
C ALA A 179 -5.94 7.84 -18.19
N TYR A 180 -4.74 7.74 -18.74
CA TYR A 180 -3.47 7.86 -18.02
C TYR A 180 -2.58 8.89 -18.70
N HIS A 181 -2.04 9.80 -17.88
CA HIS A 181 -1.06 10.80 -18.26
C HIS A 181 0.21 10.67 -17.41
N ARG A 182 1.35 10.58 -18.07
CA ARG A 182 2.63 10.42 -17.42
C ARG A 182 3.22 11.78 -17.07
N THR A 183 3.42 11.99 -15.79
CA THR A 183 4.31 13.04 -15.28
C THR A 183 4.98 12.52 -14.02
N ASN A 184 6.31 12.36 -14.07
CA ASN A 184 7.03 11.64 -13.01
C ASN A 184 7.05 12.43 -11.69
N LEU A 185 6.95 13.76 -11.75
CA LEU A 185 7.06 14.64 -10.57
C LEU A 185 5.82 15.50 -10.34
N LEU A 186 4.82 15.50 -11.24
CA LEU A 186 3.65 16.40 -11.25
C LEU A 186 3.99 17.89 -11.41
N VAL A 187 5.20 18.30 -11.06
CA VAL A 187 5.69 19.67 -11.18
C VAL A 187 6.55 19.83 -12.42
N ARG A 188 6.71 21.07 -12.86
CA ARG A 188 7.58 21.40 -13.99
C ARG A 188 9.01 20.99 -13.64
N TYR A 189 9.60 20.21 -14.53
CA TYR A 189 11.01 19.88 -14.45
C TYR A 189 11.62 19.83 -15.84
N GLY A 190 12.92 20.08 -15.93
CA GLY A 190 13.60 20.10 -17.21
C GLY A 190 15.10 20.21 -17.07
N ARG A 191 15.79 19.92 -18.18
CA ARG A 191 17.24 20.10 -18.24
C ARG A 191 17.55 21.58 -18.06
N TRP A 192 18.51 21.85 -17.20
CA TRP A 192 19.01 23.19 -16.93
C TRP A 192 20.50 23.23 -17.23
N SER A 193 20.95 24.35 -17.79
CA SER A 193 22.36 24.62 -18.07
C SER A 193 22.68 26.03 -17.61
N ARG A 194 23.96 26.23 -17.26
CA ARG A 194 24.50 27.52 -16.88
C ARG A 194 24.08 28.64 -17.84
N ASN A 195 23.62 29.74 -17.28
CA ASN A 195 23.46 31.00 -17.95
C ASN A 195 24.80 31.76 -17.96
N PRO A 196 25.28 32.26 -19.12
CA PRO A 196 26.48 33.09 -19.20
C PRO A 196 26.44 34.34 -18.31
N ASN A 197 25.24 34.85 -18.03
CA ASN A 197 25.02 36.01 -17.17
C ASN A 197 25.07 35.67 -15.66
N GLY A 198 25.34 34.41 -15.31
CA GLY A 198 25.35 33.93 -13.93
C GLY A 198 23.95 33.71 -13.35
N GLY A 199 23.94 33.34 -12.07
CA GLY A 199 22.71 33.06 -11.33
C GLY A 199 23.00 32.33 -10.00
N PRO A 200 21.97 32.12 -9.17
CA PRO A 200 22.12 31.47 -7.86
C PRO A 200 22.72 30.06 -7.93
N LEU A 201 22.43 29.31 -9.01
CA LEU A 201 22.96 27.95 -9.20
C LEU A 201 24.41 27.99 -9.69
N GLU A 202 24.76 28.96 -10.52
CA GLU A 202 26.13 29.18 -11.01
C GLU A 202 27.06 29.59 -9.87
N SER A 203 26.61 30.44 -8.94
CA SER A 203 27.38 30.82 -7.75
C SER A 203 27.67 29.64 -6.82
N LEU A 204 26.84 28.59 -6.86
CA LEU A 204 27.05 27.33 -6.15
C LEU A 204 27.94 26.35 -6.93
N GLY A 205 28.49 26.76 -8.08
CA GLY A 205 29.40 25.95 -8.90
C GLY A 205 28.69 25.00 -9.88
N TYR A 206 27.36 25.00 -9.96
CA TYR A 206 26.65 24.17 -10.93
C TYR A 206 26.89 24.66 -12.37
N LYS A 207 27.07 23.71 -13.29
CA LYS A 207 27.26 23.97 -14.73
C LYS A 207 26.10 23.45 -15.58
N GLN A 208 25.47 22.38 -15.13
CA GLN A 208 24.32 21.73 -15.75
C GLN A 208 23.59 20.89 -14.70
N GLY A 209 22.33 20.56 -14.94
CA GLY A 209 21.54 19.72 -14.05
C GLY A 209 20.10 19.59 -14.53
N TYR A 210 19.23 19.21 -13.60
CA TYR A 210 17.78 19.30 -13.77
C TYR A 210 17.25 20.35 -12.81
N ARG A 211 16.46 21.27 -13.33
CA ARG A 211 15.67 22.20 -12.52
C ARG A 211 14.31 21.56 -12.28
N VAL A 212 13.84 21.64 -11.04
CA VAL A 212 12.53 21.19 -10.59
C VAL A 212 11.87 22.37 -9.89
N ASP A 213 10.78 22.88 -10.46
CA ASP A 213 10.02 24.00 -9.88
C ASP A 213 8.90 23.43 -9.00
N VAL A 214 9.17 23.19 -7.71
CA VAL A 214 8.26 22.47 -6.80
C VAL A 214 6.90 23.13 -6.59
N ASP A 215 6.79 24.42 -6.89
CA ASP A 215 5.62 25.27 -6.77
C ASP A 215 4.87 25.46 -8.08
N ILE A 216 5.38 24.91 -9.20
CA ILE A 216 4.78 25.12 -10.52
C ILE A 216 4.37 23.78 -11.13
N PRO A 217 3.08 23.54 -11.39
CA PRO A 217 2.64 22.29 -11.99
C PRO A 217 3.21 22.13 -13.40
N ASP A 218 3.45 20.88 -13.77
CA ASP A 218 3.69 20.52 -15.16
C ASP A 218 2.42 20.78 -15.97
N GLN A 219 2.51 21.74 -16.90
CA GLN A 219 1.35 22.24 -17.64
C GLN A 219 0.66 21.15 -18.47
N THR A 220 1.41 20.12 -18.89
CA THR A 220 0.89 19.06 -19.76
C THR A 220 -0.25 18.28 -19.10
N TRP A 221 -0.16 18.00 -17.78
CA TRP A 221 -1.22 17.26 -17.11
C TRP A 221 -2.38 18.16 -16.70
N VAL A 222 -2.13 19.44 -16.43
CA VAL A 222 -3.19 20.43 -16.15
C VAL A 222 -4.12 20.56 -17.36
N GLU A 223 -3.54 20.66 -18.56
CA GLU A 223 -4.29 20.71 -19.82
C GLU A 223 -5.11 19.44 -20.08
N VAL A 224 -4.54 18.27 -19.75
CA VAL A 224 -5.23 16.98 -19.87
C VAL A 224 -6.44 16.89 -18.97
N VAL A 225 -6.31 17.28 -17.69
CA VAL A 225 -7.42 17.29 -16.73
C VAL A 225 -8.55 18.20 -17.23
N GLY A 226 -8.21 19.40 -17.71
CA GLY A 226 -9.20 20.32 -18.30
C GLY A 226 -9.88 19.76 -19.55
N THR A 227 -9.13 19.10 -20.44
CA THR A 227 -9.65 18.57 -21.70
C THR A 227 -10.55 17.35 -21.49
N LEU A 228 -10.20 16.48 -20.55
CA LEU A 228 -10.99 15.29 -20.21
C LEU A 228 -12.22 15.63 -19.36
N LYS A 229 -12.32 16.85 -18.83
CA LYS A 229 -13.33 17.28 -17.86
C LYS A 229 -13.40 16.31 -16.67
N ILE A 230 -12.22 15.95 -16.13
CA ILE A 230 -12.10 15.13 -14.92
C ILE A 230 -12.47 15.96 -13.70
#